data_AF-A0A7S3KUK3-F1
#
_entry.id   AF-A0A7S3KUK3-F1
#
_cell.length_a   1.000
_cell.length_b   1.000
_cell.length_c   1.000
_cell.angle_alpha   90.00
_cell.angle_beta   90.00
_cell.angle_gamma   90.00
#
_symmetry.space_group_name_H-M   'P 1'
#
loop_
_entity.id
_entity.type
_entity.pdbx_description
1 polymer ?
#
loop_
_entity_poly.entity_id
_entity_poly.type
_entity_poly.pdbx_seq_one_letter_code
_entity_poly.pdbx_strand_id
1 'polypeptide(L)'
;MEEAEALSTKLGIMVGGSFKCYGSAQHIKNKFGDGYEVEIKITTPTSEELTALGTGKGFQEEMLVDGSNYMQILSAFEAQTLSEEIKEGGFGENMWKEFGKGGVKLRNFIEFIFIEQTGLSLMNQLANDFEYVELLEHYGNSFRVKLPTFNQSIGVLFGRFEDIYKPQFSIDQYSVSQTTLEQIFNNFAKQHYTLSKTSRVFRRQS
;
A
#
# COMPACT_ATOMS: atom_id res chain seq x y z
N MET A 1 3.93 -3.42 28.42
CA MET A 1 2.82 -2.44 28.30
C MET A 1 1.49 -3.13 28.03
N GLU A 2 1.51 -4.28 27.36
CA GLU A 2 0.33 -5.10 27.00
C GLU A 2 -0.54 -5.53 28.20
N GLU A 3 0.06 -6.00 29.31
CA GLU A 3 -0.70 -6.36 30.52
C GLU A 3 -1.48 -5.18 31.13
N ALA A 4 -0.86 -4.00 31.16
CA ALA A 4 -1.51 -2.79 31.67
C ALA A 4 -2.69 -2.38 30.78
N GLU A 5 -2.55 -2.53 29.45
CA GLU A 5 -3.63 -2.29 28.49
C GLU A 5 -4.79 -3.27 28.67
N ALA A 6 -4.50 -4.56 28.89
CA ALA A 6 -5.53 -5.58 29.09
C ALA A 6 -6.32 -5.42 30.41
N LEU A 7 -5.67 -4.91 31.46
CA LEU A 7 -6.23 -4.88 32.82
C LEU A 7 -6.79 -3.52 33.25
N SER A 8 -6.49 -2.43 32.53
CA SER A 8 -6.82 -1.07 32.97
C SER A 8 -7.87 -0.39 32.10
N THR A 9 -8.84 0.29 32.72
CA THR A 9 -9.84 1.12 32.01
C THR A 9 -9.25 2.44 31.50
N LYS A 10 -8.24 2.95 32.20
CA LYS A 10 -7.49 4.17 31.86
C LYS A 10 -6.01 3.98 32.17
N LEU A 11 -5.18 4.63 31.39
CA LEU A 11 -3.72 4.56 31.43
C LEU A 11 -3.16 5.97 31.49
N GLY A 12 -2.06 6.14 32.21
CA GLY A 12 -1.23 7.34 32.16
C GLY A 12 0.16 6.99 31.62
N ILE A 13 0.69 7.82 30.74
CA ILE A 13 2.06 7.67 30.23
C ILE A 13 2.96 8.73 30.86
N MET A 14 4.07 8.30 31.44
CA MET A 14 5.11 9.14 32.03
C MET A 14 6.46 8.76 31.42
N VAL A 15 7.27 9.76 31.07
CA VAL A 15 8.61 9.57 30.49
C VAL A 15 9.59 10.49 31.19
N GLY A 16 10.69 9.95 31.73
CA GLY A 16 11.70 10.74 32.44
C GLY A 16 11.15 11.50 33.65
N GLY A 17 10.21 10.90 34.40
CA GLY A 17 9.56 11.56 35.55
C GLY A 17 8.52 12.63 35.18
N SER A 18 8.32 12.91 33.89
CA SER A 18 7.34 13.90 33.42
C SER A 18 6.09 13.21 32.85
N PHE A 19 4.93 13.62 33.35
CA PHE A 19 3.65 13.13 32.85
C PHE A 19 3.38 13.64 31.42
N LYS A 20 3.01 12.74 30.51
CA LYS A 20 2.82 13.06 29.09
C LYS A 20 1.34 13.03 28.70
N CYS A 21 0.61 11.98 29.04
CA CYS A 21 -0.82 11.88 28.72
C CYS A 21 -1.57 10.88 29.60
N TYR A 22 -2.91 10.94 29.56
CA TYR A 22 -3.80 10.01 30.25
C TYR A 22 -5.13 9.85 29.52
N GLY A 23 -5.72 8.66 29.59
CA GLY A 23 -7.01 8.33 28.99
C GLY A 23 -7.19 6.82 28.84
N SER A 24 -8.25 6.39 28.15
CA SER A 24 -8.35 4.99 27.72
C SER A 24 -7.27 4.68 26.67
N ALA A 25 -6.95 3.39 26.49
CA ALA A 25 -6.01 2.95 25.46
C ALA A 25 -6.37 3.51 24.08
N GLN A 26 -7.65 3.41 23.67
CA GLN A 26 -8.11 3.94 22.38
C GLN A 26 -8.01 5.47 22.30
N HIS A 27 -8.30 6.19 23.38
CA HIS A 27 -8.15 7.66 23.39
C HIS A 27 -6.69 8.07 23.16
N ILE A 28 -5.75 7.39 23.82
CA ILE A 28 -4.32 7.64 23.68
C ILE A 28 -3.86 7.29 22.27
N LYS A 29 -4.26 6.14 21.72
CA LYS A 29 -3.93 5.71 20.34
C LYS A 29 -4.47 6.68 19.28
N ASN A 30 -5.70 7.16 19.44
CA ASN A 30 -6.29 8.13 18.50
C ASN A 30 -5.61 9.49 18.58
N LYS A 31 -5.18 9.92 19.77
CA LYS A 31 -4.61 11.26 19.99
C LYS A 31 -3.11 11.35 19.72
N PHE A 32 -2.36 10.30 20.03
CA PHE A 32 -0.89 10.29 19.99
C PHE A 32 -0.30 9.20 19.10
N GLY A 33 -1.14 8.35 18.50
CA GLY A 33 -0.71 7.42 17.47
C GLY A 33 -0.33 8.14 16.19
N ASP A 34 0.45 7.47 15.37
CA ASP A 34 1.02 7.99 14.12
C ASP A 34 0.20 7.53 12.90
N GLY A 35 -1.07 7.17 13.11
CA GLY A 35 -1.96 6.67 12.06
C GLY A 35 -2.18 5.16 12.10
N TYR A 36 -2.52 4.62 10.94
CA TYR A 36 -2.78 3.20 10.72
C TYR A 36 -1.84 2.67 9.65
N GLU A 37 -1.32 1.47 9.83
CA GLU A 37 -0.63 0.74 8.77
C GLU A 37 -1.57 -0.33 8.22
N VAL A 38 -1.65 -0.41 6.90
CA VAL A 38 -2.43 -1.40 6.20
C VAL A 38 -1.53 -2.17 5.25
N GLU A 39 -1.52 -3.49 5.37
CA GLU A 39 -0.91 -4.38 4.38
C GLU A 39 -2.03 -4.92 3.49
N ILE A 40 -1.82 -4.87 2.18
CA ILE A 40 -2.83 -5.15 1.17
C ILE A 40 -2.21 -6.09 0.15
N LYS A 41 -2.90 -7.17 -0.18
CA LYS A 41 -2.52 -8.09 -1.24
C LYS A 41 -3.58 -8.11 -2.32
N ILE A 42 -3.23 -7.63 -3.51
CA ILE A 42 -4.13 -7.63 -4.67
C ILE A 42 -4.18 -9.05 -5.26
N THR A 43 -5.36 -9.47 -5.69
CA THR A 43 -5.56 -10.74 -6.38
C THR A 43 -4.77 -10.74 -7.68
N THR A 44 -3.91 -11.73 -7.86
CA THR A 44 -3.19 -11.93 -9.11
C THR A 44 -4.04 -12.78 -10.05
N PRO A 45 -4.31 -12.35 -11.30
CA PRO A 45 -5.00 -13.17 -12.28
C PRO A 45 -4.23 -14.48 -12.54
N THR A 46 -4.95 -15.56 -12.81
CA THR A 46 -4.37 -16.86 -13.12
C THR A 46 -3.58 -16.82 -14.43
N SER A 47 -2.68 -17.78 -14.62
CA SER A 47 -1.92 -17.88 -15.88
C SER A 47 -2.84 -18.03 -17.10
N GLU A 48 -3.96 -18.73 -16.96
CA GLU A 48 -4.94 -18.92 -18.04
C GLU A 48 -5.64 -17.60 -18.39
N GLU A 49 -6.04 -16.82 -17.38
CA GLU A 49 -6.66 -15.49 -17.58
C GLU A 49 -5.67 -14.51 -18.23
N LEU A 50 -4.41 -14.49 -17.79
CA LEU A 50 -3.38 -13.63 -18.39
C LEU A 50 -3.10 -13.97 -19.85
N THR A 51 -3.03 -15.27 -20.18
CA THR A 51 -2.91 -15.74 -21.57
C THR A 51 -4.14 -15.32 -22.40
N ALA A 52 -5.34 -15.50 -21.86
CA ALA A 52 -6.59 -15.10 -22.53
C ALA A 52 -6.66 -13.58 -22.77
N LEU A 53 -6.21 -12.77 -21.82
CA LEU A 53 -6.13 -11.31 -21.95
C LEU A 53 -5.16 -10.90 -23.06
N GLY A 54 -3.97 -11.49 -23.10
CA GLY A 54 -2.97 -11.19 -24.12
C GLY A 54 -3.42 -11.58 -25.53
N THR A 55 -3.91 -12.82 -25.68
CA THR A 55 -4.40 -13.33 -26.97
C THR A 55 -5.66 -12.60 -27.44
N GLY A 56 -6.57 -12.24 -26.52
CA GLY A 56 -7.75 -11.42 -26.80
C GLY A 56 -7.43 -10.01 -27.31
N LYS A 57 -6.24 -9.49 -26.98
CA LYS A 57 -5.70 -8.22 -27.53
C LYS A 57 -4.87 -8.42 -28.80
N GLY A 58 -4.80 -9.64 -29.34
CA GLY A 58 -4.11 -9.97 -30.58
C GLY A 58 -2.61 -10.26 -30.45
N PHE A 59 -2.09 -10.44 -29.23
CA PHE A 59 -0.69 -10.78 -29.01
C PHE A 59 -0.47 -12.30 -28.95
N GLN A 60 0.73 -12.74 -29.33
CA GLN A 60 1.12 -14.14 -29.23
C GLN A 60 1.48 -14.51 -27.78
N GLU A 61 1.06 -15.68 -27.31
CA GLU A 61 1.26 -16.13 -25.92
C GLU A 61 2.75 -16.16 -25.51
N GLU A 62 3.61 -16.68 -26.39
CA GLU A 62 5.05 -16.82 -26.13
C GLU A 62 5.85 -15.53 -26.40
N MET A 63 5.16 -14.42 -26.73
CA MET A 63 5.82 -13.14 -26.99
C MET A 63 6.64 -12.67 -25.79
N LEU A 64 7.85 -12.20 -26.08
CA LEU A 64 8.68 -11.48 -25.13
C LEU A 64 8.43 -9.98 -25.26
N VAL A 65 8.39 -9.32 -24.11
CA VAL A 65 8.19 -7.89 -23.96
C VAL A 65 9.50 -7.26 -23.55
N ASP A 66 9.92 -6.25 -24.29
CA ASP A 66 11.14 -5.50 -24.07
C ASP A 66 10.96 -4.00 -24.39
N GLY A 67 12.06 -3.25 -24.34
CA GLY A 67 12.06 -1.80 -24.59
C GLY A 67 11.53 -1.39 -25.97
N SER A 68 11.48 -2.30 -26.95
CA SER A 68 11.02 -2.01 -28.31
C SER A 68 9.49 -2.13 -28.49
N ASN A 69 8.82 -2.93 -27.67
CA ASN A 69 7.40 -3.26 -27.88
C ASN A 69 6.49 -3.00 -26.66
N TYR A 70 7.05 -2.78 -25.46
CA TYR A 70 6.24 -2.62 -24.25
C TYR A 70 5.18 -1.50 -24.34
N MET A 71 5.49 -0.39 -25.04
CA MET A 71 4.56 0.73 -25.24
C MET A 71 3.31 0.32 -26.03
N GLN A 72 3.44 -0.58 -27.00
CA GLN A 72 2.29 -1.08 -27.76
C GLN A 72 1.36 -1.89 -26.84
N ILE A 73 1.94 -2.67 -25.93
CA ILE A 73 1.19 -3.48 -24.98
C ILE A 73 0.53 -2.58 -23.94
N LEU A 74 1.25 -1.62 -23.36
CA LEU A 74 0.66 -0.62 -22.47
C LEU A 74 -0.53 0.09 -23.13
N SER A 75 -0.41 0.43 -24.42
CA SER A 75 -1.50 1.07 -25.15
C SER A 75 -2.73 0.17 -25.31
N ALA A 76 -2.53 -1.11 -25.62
CA ALA A 76 -3.61 -2.08 -25.75
C ALA A 76 -4.40 -2.31 -24.45
N PHE A 77 -3.77 -2.06 -23.29
CA PHE A 77 -4.36 -2.15 -21.95
C PHE A 77 -4.70 -0.79 -21.33
N GLU A 78 -4.65 0.31 -22.11
CA GLU A 78 -4.96 1.67 -21.62
C GLU A 78 -4.11 2.06 -20.39
N ALA A 79 -2.86 1.60 -20.37
CA ALA A 79 -1.92 1.69 -19.27
C ALA A 79 -0.69 2.55 -19.60
N GLN A 80 -0.80 3.49 -20.54
CA GLN A 80 0.34 4.26 -21.06
C GLN A 80 1.04 5.08 -19.96
N THR A 81 0.32 5.47 -18.91
CA THR A 81 0.86 6.19 -17.75
C THR A 81 1.91 5.38 -16.98
N LEU A 82 1.84 4.04 -17.02
CA LEU A 82 2.84 3.18 -16.40
C LEU A 82 4.22 3.26 -17.07
N SER A 83 4.30 3.82 -18.28
CA SER A 83 5.60 4.03 -18.94
C SER A 83 6.52 4.94 -18.11
N GLU A 84 5.97 5.86 -17.33
CA GLU A 84 6.73 6.73 -16.42
C GLU A 84 7.30 5.98 -15.20
N GLU A 85 6.76 4.79 -14.90
CA GLU A 85 7.16 3.94 -13.77
C GLU A 85 8.14 2.83 -14.18
N ILE A 86 8.25 2.52 -15.48
CA ILE A 86 9.21 1.53 -16.00
C ILE A 86 10.59 2.20 -16.16
N LYS A 87 11.24 2.45 -15.02
CA LYS A 87 12.57 3.07 -14.92
C LYS A 87 13.24 2.68 -13.61
N GLU A 88 14.51 3.05 -13.44
CA GLU A 88 15.24 2.90 -12.17
C GLU A 88 14.54 3.68 -11.05
N GLY A 89 14.22 3.01 -9.93
CA GLY A 89 13.49 3.58 -8.79
C GLY A 89 11.98 3.74 -8.99
N GLY A 90 11.43 3.36 -10.14
CA GLY A 90 9.98 3.33 -10.40
C GLY A 90 9.36 1.97 -10.06
N PHE A 91 8.02 1.90 -10.04
CA PHE A 91 7.33 0.63 -9.74
C PHE A 91 7.64 -0.48 -10.76
N GLY A 92 7.90 -0.11 -12.02
CA GLY A 92 8.30 -1.01 -13.09
C GLY A 92 9.81 -1.27 -13.18
N GLU A 93 10.61 -0.97 -12.15
CA GLU A 93 12.07 -1.15 -12.18
C GLU A 93 12.49 -2.57 -12.56
N ASN A 94 11.77 -3.59 -12.09
CA ASN A 94 12.05 -4.97 -12.45
C ASN A 94 11.80 -5.21 -13.95
N MET A 95 10.74 -4.65 -14.53
CA MET A 95 10.49 -4.74 -15.98
C MET A 95 11.60 -4.03 -16.75
N TRP A 96 11.97 -2.82 -16.32
CA TRP A 96 13.06 -2.03 -16.92
C TRP A 96 14.38 -2.81 -16.96
N LYS A 97 14.75 -3.47 -15.87
CA LYS A 97 15.96 -4.30 -15.78
C LYS A 97 15.92 -5.52 -16.71
N GLU A 98 14.78 -6.21 -16.77
CA GLU A 98 14.66 -7.43 -17.57
C GLU A 98 14.53 -7.14 -19.07
N PHE A 99 14.02 -5.97 -19.47
CA PHE A 99 14.05 -5.52 -20.86
C PHE A 99 15.48 -5.46 -21.42
N GLY A 100 16.45 -5.07 -20.59
CA GLY A 100 17.88 -5.07 -20.95
C GLY A 100 18.53 -6.46 -21.00
N LYS A 101 17.83 -7.52 -20.58
CA LYS A 101 18.33 -8.90 -20.47
C LYS A 101 17.63 -9.90 -21.39
N GLY A 102 16.89 -9.42 -22.39
CA GLY A 102 16.15 -10.26 -23.34
C GLY A 102 14.63 -10.26 -23.14
N GLY A 103 14.12 -9.42 -22.23
CA GLY A 103 12.69 -9.19 -22.06
C GLY A 103 12.02 -10.13 -21.06
N VAL A 104 10.72 -9.92 -20.87
CA VAL A 104 9.86 -10.71 -19.99
C VAL A 104 8.75 -11.37 -20.80
N LYS A 105 8.21 -12.50 -20.34
CA LYS A 105 7.03 -13.09 -20.98
C LYS A 105 5.86 -12.12 -20.94
N LEU A 106 5.09 -12.05 -22.03
CA LEU A 106 3.89 -11.21 -22.14
C LEU A 106 2.97 -11.34 -20.92
N ARG A 107 2.70 -12.57 -20.47
CA ARG A 107 1.85 -12.82 -19.29
C ARG A 107 2.33 -12.09 -18.03
N ASN A 108 3.64 -12.04 -17.80
CA ASN A 108 4.22 -11.38 -16.62
C ASN A 108 4.10 -9.85 -16.75
N PHE A 109 4.18 -9.33 -17.97
CA PHE A 109 3.99 -7.91 -18.22
C PHE A 109 2.52 -7.50 -18.08
N ILE A 110 1.57 -8.34 -18.52
CA ILE A 110 0.13 -8.13 -18.29
C ILE A 110 -0.19 -8.19 -16.79
N GLU A 111 0.41 -9.13 -16.06
CA GLU A 111 0.28 -9.22 -14.60
C GLU A 111 0.75 -7.92 -13.92
N PHE A 112 1.93 -7.42 -14.31
CA PHE A 112 2.44 -6.12 -13.87
C PHE A 112 1.44 -5.00 -14.15
N ILE A 113 0.95 -4.87 -15.38
CA ILE A 113 -0.03 -3.83 -15.74
C ILE A 113 -1.26 -3.88 -14.82
N PHE A 114 -1.83 -5.08 -14.64
CA PHE A 114 -3.03 -5.27 -13.83
C PHE A 114 -2.81 -4.88 -12.37
N ILE A 115 -1.71 -5.35 -11.77
CA ILE A 115 -1.36 -5.06 -10.38
C ILE A 115 -1.14 -3.56 -10.19
N GLU A 116 -0.34 -2.93 -11.05
CA GLU A 116 0.00 -1.51 -10.91
C GLU A 116 -1.22 -0.60 -11.12
N GLN A 117 -2.04 -0.84 -12.14
CA GLN A 117 -3.25 -0.05 -12.37
C GLN A 117 -4.19 -0.17 -11.17
N THR A 118 -4.43 -1.39 -10.68
CA THR A 118 -5.31 -1.63 -9.52
C THR A 118 -4.75 -0.97 -8.26
N GLY A 119 -3.45 -1.13 -8.01
CA GLY A 119 -2.76 -0.53 -6.87
C GLY A 119 -2.78 1.00 -6.90
N LEU A 120 -2.46 1.62 -8.04
CA LEU A 120 -2.53 3.08 -8.21
C LEU A 120 -3.94 3.62 -8.02
N SER A 121 -4.95 2.96 -8.59
CA SER A 121 -6.35 3.34 -8.39
C SER A 121 -6.76 3.23 -6.93
N LEU A 122 -6.34 2.18 -6.22
CA LEU A 122 -6.57 2.03 -4.78
C LEU A 122 -5.87 3.13 -3.98
N MET A 123 -4.61 3.46 -4.28
CA MET A 123 -3.88 4.54 -3.58
C MET A 123 -4.57 5.89 -3.77
N ASN A 124 -5.04 6.18 -4.98
CA ASN A 124 -5.77 7.41 -5.26
C ASN A 124 -7.11 7.45 -4.51
N GLN A 125 -7.83 6.33 -4.46
CA GLN A 125 -9.09 6.24 -3.70
C GLN A 125 -8.86 6.43 -2.20
N LEU A 126 -7.85 5.76 -1.63
CA LEU A 126 -7.48 5.93 -0.22
C LEU A 126 -7.06 7.38 0.08
N ALA A 127 -6.28 8.01 -0.80
CA ALA A 127 -5.92 9.42 -0.64
C ALA A 127 -7.15 10.34 -0.66
N ASN A 128 -8.14 10.05 -1.50
CA ASN A 128 -9.38 10.81 -1.55
C ASN A 128 -10.21 10.66 -0.25
N ASP A 129 -10.26 9.44 0.29
CA ASP A 129 -11.06 9.11 1.48
C ASP A 129 -10.40 9.53 2.80
N PHE A 130 -9.05 9.58 2.83
CA PHE A 130 -8.24 9.84 4.02
C PHE A 130 -7.30 11.04 3.89
N GLU A 131 -7.51 11.94 2.93
CA GLU A 131 -6.67 13.12 2.62
C GLU A 131 -5.31 12.79 1.98
N TYR A 132 -4.62 11.77 2.50
CA TYR A 132 -3.39 11.24 1.91
C TYR A 132 -3.19 9.77 2.28
N VAL A 133 -2.35 9.08 1.52
CA VAL A 133 -1.80 7.78 1.86
C VAL A 133 -0.30 7.77 1.55
N GLU A 134 0.48 7.24 2.48
CA GLU A 134 1.93 7.07 2.32
C GLU A 134 2.22 5.61 1.99
N LEU A 135 2.81 5.34 0.81
CA LEU A 135 3.26 4.02 0.43
C LEU A 135 4.61 3.73 1.08
N LEU A 136 4.62 2.80 2.03
CA LEU A 136 5.79 2.40 2.80
C LEU A 136 6.61 1.34 2.05
N GLU A 137 5.93 0.31 1.54
CA GLU A 137 6.56 -0.80 0.81
C GLU A 137 5.65 -1.26 -0.33
N HIS A 138 6.26 -1.68 -1.43
CA HIS A 138 5.57 -2.23 -2.59
C HIS A 138 6.42 -3.31 -3.23
N TYR A 139 5.87 -4.52 -3.34
CA TYR A 139 6.53 -5.67 -3.97
C TYR A 139 5.50 -6.59 -4.62
N GLY A 140 5.52 -6.65 -5.95
CA GLY A 140 4.55 -7.44 -6.71
C GLY A 140 3.13 -7.01 -6.36
N ASN A 141 2.27 -7.96 -6.00
CA ASN A 141 0.90 -7.66 -5.59
C ASN A 141 0.72 -7.19 -4.14
N SER A 142 1.80 -6.99 -3.39
CA SER A 142 1.76 -6.62 -1.98
C SER A 142 2.11 -5.15 -1.77
N PHE A 143 1.22 -4.43 -1.09
CA PHE A 143 1.34 -3.00 -0.79
C PHE A 143 1.26 -2.82 0.73
N ARG A 144 2.21 -2.09 1.30
CA ARG A 144 2.14 -1.62 2.68
C ARG A 144 2.01 -0.12 2.69
N VAL A 145 0.94 0.36 3.29
CA VAL A 145 0.58 1.77 3.29
C VAL A 145 0.35 2.28 4.70
N LYS A 146 0.53 3.58 4.87
CA LYS A 146 0.21 4.31 6.08
C LYS A 146 -0.87 5.34 5.80
N LEU A 147 -1.94 5.25 6.58
CA LEU A 147 -3.08 6.17 6.57
C LEU A 147 -3.00 7.09 7.80
N PRO A 148 -3.44 8.35 7.70
CA PRO A 148 -3.50 9.24 8.85
C PRO A 148 -4.41 8.72 9.94
N THR A 149 -4.25 9.27 11.14
CA THR A 149 -5.27 9.13 12.18
C THR A 149 -6.57 9.78 11.70
N PHE A 150 -7.69 9.12 11.94
CA PHE A 150 -9.01 9.69 11.70
C PHE A 150 -9.88 9.42 12.93
N ASN A 151 -10.90 10.24 13.14
CA ASN A 151 -11.68 10.28 14.38
C ASN A 151 -12.69 9.10 14.53
N GLN A 152 -12.31 7.91 14.08
CA GLN A 152 -13.09 6.67 14.19
C GLN A 152 -12.18 5.54 14.68
N SER A 153 -12.78 4.41 15.07
CA SER A 153 -12.03 3.25 15.55
C SER A 153 -11.39 2.48 14.39
N ILE A 154 -10.36 1.69 14.72
CA ILE A 154 -9.78 0.70 13.79
C ILE A 154 -10.83 -0.25 13.21
N GLY A 155 -11.89 -0.57 13.97
CA GLY A 155 -12.99 -1.41 13.49
C GLY A 155 -13.76 -0.79 12.33
N VAL A 156 -13.88 0.54 12.28
CA VAL A 156 -14.49 1.21 11.13
C VAL A 156 -13.57 1.17 9.91
N LEU A 157 -12.25 1.28 10.11
CA LEU A 157 -11.29 1.10 9.01
C LEU A 157 -11.38 -0.31 8.43
N PHE A 158 -11.40 -1.31 9.31
CA PHE A 158 -11.57 -2.71 8.92
C PHE A 158 -12.86 -2.91 8.12
N GLY A 159 -13.99 -2.36 8.58
CA GLY A 159 -15.26 -2.43 7.85
C GLY A 159 -15.18 -1.80 6.46
N ARG A 160 -14.53 -0.64 6.30
CA ARG A 160 -14.33 -0.03 4.97
C ARG A 160 -13.49 -0.91 4.05
N PHE A 161 -12.45 -1.55 4.58
CA PHE A 161 -11.65 -2.48 3.78
C PHE A 161 -12.43 -3.72 3.36
N GLU A 162 -13.18 -4.36 4.25
CA GLU A 162 -13.97 -5.55 3.90
C GLU A 162 -15.13 -5.22 2.95
N ASP A 163 -15.89 -4.15 3.23
CA ASP A 163 -17.16 -3.87 2.55
C ASP A 163 -17.00 -3.05 1.27
N ILE A 164 -15.93 -2.26 1.14
CA ILE A 164 -15.75 -1.30 0.03
C ILE A 164 -14.49 -1.63 -0.76
N TYR A 165 -13.32 -1.53 -0.14
CA TYR A 165 -12.06 -1.57 -0.91
C TYR A 165 -11.76 -2.97 -1.43
N LYS A 166 -12.02 -4.00 -0.64
CA LYS A 166 -11.76 -5.38 -1.03
C LYS A 166 -12.53 -5.82 -2.29
N PRO A 167 -13.87 -5.67 -2.35
CA PRO A 167 -14.61 -6.01 -3.56
C PRO A 167 -14.30 -5.08 -4.74
N GLN A 168 -14.04 -3.79 -4.49
CA GLN A 168 -13.82 -2.81 -5.58
C GLN A 168 -12.44 -2.94 -6.25
N PHE A 169 -11.40 -3.29 -5.48
CA PHE A 169 -10.01 -3.30 -5.94
C PHE A 169 -9.41 -4.72 -5.98
N SER A 170 -10.26 -5.75 -6.00
CA SER A 170 -9.84 -7.16 -6.07
C SER A 170 -8.79 -7.53 -5.01
N ILE A 171 -8.96 -7.06 -3.77
CA ILE A 171 -8.02 -7.39 -2.69
C ILE A 171 -8.30 -8.85 -2.27
N ASP A 172 -7.25 -9.68 -2.25
CA ASP A 172 -7.33 -11.05 -1.72
C ASP A 172 -7.33 -11.01 -0.19
N GLN A 173 -6.32 -10.35 0.37
CA GLN A 173 -6.08 -10.27 1.81
C GLN A 173 -5.64 -8.87 2.21
N TYR A 174 -6.01 -8.47 3.43
CA TYR A 174 -5.48 -7.27 4.04
C TYR A 174 -5.30 -7.45 5.54
N SER A 175 -4.44 -6.64 6.13
CA SER A 175 -4.31 -6.48 7.57
C SER A 175 -4.36 -5.00 7.91
N VAL A 176 -4.98 -4.63 9.03
CA VAL A 176 -5.01 -3.27 9.55
C VAL A 176 -4.40 -3.26 10.94
N SER A 177 -3.46 -2.37 11.18
CA SER A 177 -2.85 -2.18 12.50
C SER A 177 -2.83 -0.69 12.86
N GLN A 178 -2.98 -0.41 14.15
CA GLN A 178 -2.84 0.94 14.71
C GLN A 178 -1.54 0.99 15.50
N THR A 179 -0.93 2.17 15.59
CA THR A 179 0.22 2.38 16.49
C THR A 179 -0.08 1.84 17.89
N THR A 180 0.80 0.98 18.38
CA THR A 180 0.65 0.40 19.71
C THR A 180 0.94 1.43 20.79
N LEU A 181 0.39 1.21 21.99
CA LEU A 181 0.72 2.06 23.13
C LEU A 181 2.23 2.06 23.43
N GLU A 182 2.90 0.93 23.21
CA GLU A 182 4.35 0.82 23.39
C GLU A 182 5.12 1.66 22.38
N GLN A 183 4.70 1.66 21.11
CA GLN A 183 5.27 2.57 20.11
C GLN A 183 5.03 4.04 20.48
N ILE A 184 3.85 4.40 20.99
CA ILE A 184 3.56 5.77 21.46
C ILE A 184 4.48 6.14 22.64
N PHE A 185 4.63 5.26 23.61
CA PHE A 185 5.55 5.44 24.73
C PHE A 185 7.00 5.62 24.24
N ASN A 186 7.44 4.74 23.35
CA ASN A 186 8.77 4.80 22.75
C ASN A 186 8.95 6.09 21.95
N ASN A 187 7.93 6.59 21.24
CA ASN A 187 8.00 7.86 20.52
C ASN A 187 8.15 9.05 21.48
N PHE A 188 7.44 9.05 22.62
CA PHE A 188 7.66 10.07 23.66
C PHE A 188 9.07 10.00 24.27
N ALA A 189 9.67 8.82 24.34
CA ALA A 189 11.04 8.63 24.80
C ALA A 189 12.10 8.95 23.73
N LYS A 190 11.78 8.73 22.45
CA LYS A 190 12.66 8.83 21.28
C LYS A 190 12.60 10.18 20.56
N GLN A 191 12.14 11.27 21.17
CA GLN A 191 12.15 12.63 20.56
C GLN A 191 13.57 13.17 20.17
N HIS A 192 14.56 12.30 19.90
CA HIS A 192 15.88 12.61 19.35
C HIS A 192 16.29 11.92 18.04
N TYR A 193 15.53 11.04 17.37
CA TYR A 193 15.92 10.56 16.02
C TYR A 193 14.74 10.14 15.14
N THR A 194 14.59 10.77 13.98
CA THR A 194 13.73 10.30 12.87
C THR A 194 14.61 9.99 11.66
N LEU A 195 14.70 8.72 11.26
CA LEU A 195 15.18 8.32 9.94
C LEU A 195 13.96 8.17 9.02
N SER A 196 13.79 9.12 8.12
CA SER A 196 12.83 9.06 7.01
C SER A 196 13.39 8.12 5.94
N LYS A 197 12.80 6.94 5.76
CA LYS A 197 12.85 6.25 4.46
C LYS A 197 12.03 7.10 3.48
N THR A 198 12.54 7.32 2.28
CA THR A 198 11.86 8.05 1.20
C THR A 198 10.60 7.29 0.78
N SER A 199 9.48 7.58 1.41
CA SER A 199 8.17 7.02 1.09
C SER A 199 7.45 7.87 0.05
N ARG A 200 6.67 7.22 -0.84
CA ARG A 200 5.87 7.92 -1.85
C ARG A 200 4.53 8.31 -1.24
N VAL A 201 4.17 9.59 -1.32
CA VAL A 201 2.91 10.09 -0.74
C VAL A 201 1.91 10.42 -1.85
N PHE A 202 0.74 9.80 -1.80
CA PHE A 202 -0.41 10.12 -2.63
C PHE A 202 -1.32 11.07 -1.85
N ARG A 203 -1.80 12.12 -2.50
CA ARG A 203 -2.65 13.14 -1.88
C ARG A 203 -3.96 13.25 -2.63
N ARG A 204 -5.03 13.60 -1.91
CA ARG A 204 -6.33 13.91 -2.49
C ARG A 204 -6.19 14.90 -3.63
N GLN A 205 -6.78 14.56 -4.79
CA GLN A 205 -6.88 15.49 -5.91
C GLN A 205 -8.06 16.43 -5.66
N SER A 206 -7.81 17.74 -5.79
CA SER A 206 -8.78 18.82 -5.55
C SER A 206 -9.84 18.92 -6.64
#